data_AF-A0A453D4K7-F1
#
_entry.id   AF-A0A453D4K7-F1
#
_cell.length_a   1.000
_cell.length_b   1.000
_cell.length_c   1.000
_cell.angle_alpha   90.00
_cell.angle_beta   90.00
_cell.angle_gamma   90.00
#
_symmetry.space_group_name_H-M   'P 1'
#
loop_
_entity.id
_entity.type
_entity.pdbx_description
1 polymer ?
#
loop_
_entity_poly.entity_id
_entity_poly.type
_entity_poly.pdbx_seq_one_letter_code
_entity_poly.pdbx_strand_id
1 'polypeptide(L)'
;AGDFNLIRWASDKSSPNVDRARMRLFNDCIADLALREIARVGARWARFTWMNKQVDPIRSVLDRVFVSAQWEVMFPLCSLK
;
A
#
# COMPACT_ATOMS: atom_id res chain seq x y z
N ALA A 1 3.16 -1.40 -10.82
CA ALA A 1 2.94 -0.14 -10.06
C ALA A 1 1.58 0.41 -10.47
N GLY A 2 0.80 0.95 -9.53
CA GLY A 2 -0.47 1.59 -9.87
C GLY A 2 -1.37 1.83 -8.68
N ASP A 3 -2.53 2.40 -8.96
CA ASP A 3 -3.66 2.53 -8.03
C ASP A 3 -4.42 1.20 -7.98
N PHE A 4 -4.38 0.54 -6.82
CA PHE A 4 -5.08 -0.73 -6.59
C PHE A 4 -6.51 -0.52 -6.09
N ASN A 5 -6.85 0.70 -5.63
CA ASN A 5 -8.10 1.02 -4.98
C ASN A 5 -8.48 0.05 -3.82
N LEU A 6 -7.48 -0.55 -3.17
CA LEU A 6 -7.64 -1.54 -2.09
C LEU A 6 -6.78 -1.17 -0.89
N ILE A 7 -7.37 -1.28 0.30
CA ILE A 7 -6.65 -1.15 1.57
C ILE A 7 -5.96 -2.46 1.89
N ARG A 8 -4.66 -2.42 2.22
CA ARG A 8 -3.87 -3.59 2.60
C ARG A 8 -3.83 -3.80 4.11
N TRP A 9 -3.53 -2.74 4.86
CA TRP A 9 -3.51 -2.73 6.32
C TRP A 9 -4.50 -1.73 6.89
N ALA A 10 -5.02 -1.98 8.10
CA ALA A 10 -5.94 -1.03 8.74
C ALA A 10 -5.27 0.34 8.97
N SER A 11 -3.94 0.34 9.18
CA SER A 11 -3.11 1.55 9.29
C SER A 11 -2.97 2.35 8.00
N ASP A 12 -3.40 1.79 6.86
CA ASP A 12 -3.33 2.44 5.55
C ASP A 12 -4.53 3.32 5.28
N LYS A 13 -5.50 3.39 6.21
CA LYS A 13 -6.63 4.30 6.18
C LYS A 13 -6.66 5.09 7.49
N SER A 14 -6.92 6.39 7.41
CA SER A 14 -6.98 7.23 8.62
C SER A 14 -8.26 7.01 9.44
N SER A 15 -9.29 6.39 8.87
CA SER A 15 -10.55 6.08 9.54
C SER A 15 -10.68 4.57 9.83
N PRO A 16 -11.42 4.17 10.88
CA PRO A 16 -11.56 2.76 11.27
C PRO A 16 -12.44 1.95 10.32
N ASN A 17 -13.12 2.58 9.36
CA ASN A 17 -14.02 1.93 8.41
C ASN A 17 -13.23 1.21 7.31
N VAL A 18 -12.85 -0.05 7.56
CA VAL A 18 -12.08 -0.90 6.65
C VAL A 18 -12.76 -2.26 6.42
N ASP A 19 -12.63 -2.79 5.21
CA ASP A 19 -13.13 -4.12 4.84
C ASP A 19 -12.03 -5.18 5.02
N ARG A 20 -12.08 -5.90 6.14
CA ARG A 20 -11.08 -6.92 6.49
C ARG A 20 -11.12 -8.16 5.58
N ALA A 21 -12.24 -8.44 4.91
CA ALA A 21 -12.32 -9.55 3.97
C ALA A 21 -11.56 -9.22 2.69
N ARG A 22 -11.77 -8.02 2.14
CA ARG A 22 -11.01 -7.52 0.98
C ARG A 22 -9.52 -7.39 1.27
N MET A 23 -9.16 -6.92 2.47
CA MET A 23 -7.76 -6.87 2.90
C MET A 23 -7.10 -8.25 2.88
N ARG A 24 -7.80 -9.29 3.39
CA ARG A 24 -7.29 -10.67 3.37
C ARG A 24 -7.08 -11.15 1.95
N LEU A 25 -8.12 -11.09 1.10
CA LEU A 25 -8.03 -11.50 -0.31
C LEU A 25 -6.90 -10.78 -1.07
N PHE A 26 -6.68 -9.50 -0.78
CA PHE A 26 -5.59 -8.76 -1.41
C PHE A 26 -4.21 -9.24 -0.94
N ASN A 27 -4.04 -9.49 0.36
CA ASN A 27 -2.81 -10.05 0.91
C ASN A 27 -2.55 -11.48 0.41
N ASP A 28 -3.59 -12.30 0.29
CA ASP A 28 -3.51 -13.66 -0.23
C ASP A 28 -3.04 -13.64 -1.69
N CYS A 29 -3.63 -12.80 -2.54
CA CYS A 29 -3.19 -12.62 -3.93
C CYS A 29 -1.72 -12.18 -4.05
N ILE A 30 -1.27 -11.25 -3.19
CA ILE A 30 0.14 -10.82 -3.15
C ILE A 30 1.06 -11.99 -2.77
N ALA A 31 0.63 -12.83 -1.80
CA ALA A 31 1.39 -13.98 -1.33
C ALA A 31 1.45 -15.09 -2.39
N ASP A 32 0.32 -15.42 -3.02
CA ASP A 32 0.21 -16.42 -4.08
C ASP A 32 1.10 -16.09 -5.29
N LEU A 33 1.23 -14.81 -5.61
CA LEU A 33 2.11 -14.32 -6.68
C LEU A 33 3.56 -14.08 -6.23
N ALA A 34 3.89 -14.36 -4.96
CA ALA A 34 5.21 -14.13 -4.35
C ALA A 34 5.75 -12.70 -4.57
N LEU A 35 4.86 -11.71 -4.48
CA LEU A 35 5.18 -10.31 -4.72
C LEU A 35 5.73 -9.60 -3.47
N ARG A 36 6.70 -8.73 -3.68
CA ARG A 36 7.32 -7.87 -2.66
C ARG A 36 6.89 -6.43 -2.87
N GLU A 37 6.43 -5.78 -1.82
CA GLU A 37 6.04 -4.36 -1.87
C GLU A 37 7.27 -3.48 -1.63
N ILE A 38 7.55 -2.54 -2.53
CA ILE A 38 8.61 -1.55 -2.31
C ILE A 38 8.14 -0.58 -1.22
N ALA A 39 8.94 -0.46 -0.15
CA ALA A 39 8.64 0.43 0.95
C ALA A 39 8.64 1.90 0.52
N ARG A 40 7.62 2.64 0.95
CA ARG A 40 7.60 4.11 0.87
C ARG A 40 8.21 4.69 2.14
N VAL A 41 9.31 5.41 1.97
CA VAL A 41 10.07 6.01 3.08
C VAL A 41 9.70 7.48 3.24
N GLY A 42 9.72 7.98 4.48
CA GLY A 42 9.41 9.38 4.78
C GLY A 42 8.53 9.54 6.01
N ALA A 43 8.05 10.77 6.23
CA ALA A 43 7.17 11.07 7.35
C ALA A 43 5.85 10.28 7.25
N ARG A 44 5.21 10.00 8.40
CA ARG A 44 4.00 9.17 8.46
C ARG A 44 2.88 9.64 7.52
N TRP A 45 2.74 10.96 7.34
CA TRP A 45 1.75 11.57 6.46
C TRP A 45 2.08 11.44 4.97
N ALA A 46 3.37 11.34 4.61
CA ALA A 46 3.84 11.18 3.22
C ALA A 46 3.57 9.77 2.66
N ARG A 47 3.10 8.84 3.52
CA ARG A 47 2.73 7.50 3.10
C ARG A 47 1.38 7.42 2.40
N PHE A 48 0.46 8.34 2.70
CA PHE A 48 -0.86 8.37 2.09
C PHE A 48 -0.75 8.86 0.65
N THR A 49 -1.44 8.19 -0.27
CA THR A 49 -1.39 8.49 -1.70
C THR A 49 -2.69 9.10 -2.21
N TRP A 50 -3.75 9.04 -1.38
CA TRP A 50 -5.07 9.58 -1.71
C TRP A 50 -5.72 10.27 -0.51
N MET A 51 -6.52 11.31 -0.78
CA MET A 51 -7.38 11.96 0.21
C MET A 51 -8.75 12.33 -0.37
N ASN A 52 -9.80 12.30 0.44
CA ASN A 52 -11.18 12.53 0.00
C ASN A 52 -11.57 14.01 -0.20
N LYS A 53 -10.63 14.96 -0.12
CA LYS A 53 -10.82 16.42 -0.31
C LYS A 53 -11.91 17.06 0.56
N GLN A 54 -12.25 16.46 1.70
CA GLN A 54 -13.19 17.02 2.67
C GLN A 54 -12.49 17.86 3.75
N VAL A 55 -13.27 18.62 4.53
CA VAL A 55 -12.77 19.49 5.62
C VAL A 55 -12.02 18.69 6.68
N ASP A 56 -12.54 17.53 7.08
CA ASP A 56 -11.82 16.53 7.87
C ASP A 56 -11.41 15.36 6.95
N PRO A 57 -10.19 15.38 6.40
CA PRO A 57 -9.84 14.51 5.30
C PRO A 57 -9.57 13.07 5.75
N ILE A 58 -10.28 12.13 5.13
CA ILE A 58 -9.91 10.72 5.16
C ILE A 58 -8.79 10.50 4.15
N ARG A 59 -7.74 9.83 4.61
CA ARG A 59 -6.53 9.54 3.84
C ARG A 59 -6.34 8.03 3.71
N SER A 60 -5.89 7.60 2.54
CA SER A 60 -5.69 6.19 2.21
C SER A 60 -4.37 5.96 1.45
N VAL A 61 -3.77 4.78 1.61
CA VAL A 61 -2.68 4.27 0.75
C VAL A 61 -3.27 3.36 -0.32
N LEU A 62 -3.41 3.86 -1.55
CA LEU A 62 -4.01 3.14 -2.68
C LEU A 62 -2.98 2.83 -3.78
N ASP A 63 -1.97 3.68 -3.94
CA ASP A 63 -0.92 3.53 -4.94
C ASP A 63 0.25 2.71 -4.38
N ARG A 64 0.55 1.58 -5.01
CA ARG A 64 1.60 0.66 -4.58
C ARG A 64 2.48 0.21 -5.73
N VAL A 65 3.68 -0.25 -5.38
CA VAL A 65 4.59 -0.89 -6.31
C VAL A 65 4.96 -2.26 -5.76
N PHE A 66 4.61 -3.28 -6.53
CA PHE A 66 4.99 -4.65 -6.28
C PHE A 66 6.02 -5.11 -7.30
N VAL A 67 6.97 -5.91 -6.85
CA VAL A 67 8.05 -6.48 -7.64
C VAL A 67 8.22 -7.96 -7.33
N SER A 68 8.85 -8.72 -8.21
CA SER A 68 9.21 -10.11 -7.93
C SER A 68 10.34 -10.18 -6.90
N ALA A 69 10.46 -11.34 -6.23
CA ALA A 69 11.56 -11.58 -5.30
C ALA A 69 12.95 -11.45 -5.96
N GLN A 70 13.11 -11.89 -7.22
CA GLN A 70 14.39 -11.73 -7.93
C GLN A 70 14.73 -10.25 -8.16
N TRP A 71 13.72 -9.42 -8.41
CA TRP A 71 13.94 -7.98 -8.59
C TRP A 71 14.37 -7.30 -7.30
N GLU A 72 13.74 -7.64 -6.17
CA GLU A 72 14.13 -7.12 -4.84
C GLU A 72 15.61 -7.42 -4.51
N VAL A 73 16.09 -8.63 -4.85
CA VAL A 73 17.50 -9.02 -4.67
C VAL A 73 18.45 -8.16 -5.52
N MET A 74 18.05 -7.77 -6.73
CA MET A 74 18.87 -6.91 -7.60
C MET A 74 18.91 -5.45 -7.13
N PHE A 75 17.85 -4.98 -6.45
CA PHE A 75 17.72 -3.59 -6.01
C PHE A 75 17.31 -3.48 -4.53
N PRO A 76 18.14 -3.97 -3.59
CA PRO A 76 17.76 -4.10 -2.18
C PRO A 76 17.56 -2.76 -1.45
N LEU A 77 18.04 -1.66 -2.03
CA LEU A 77 17.90 -0.30 -1.48
C LEU A 77 16.82 0.52 -2.17
N CYS A 78 16.03 -0.09 -3.07
CA CYS A 78 14.95 0.62 -3.74
C CYS A 78 13.86 1.04 -2.74
N SER A 79 13.44 2.29 -2.84
CA SER A 79 12.36 2.84 -2.02
C SER A 79 11.56 3.87 -2.81
N LEU A 80 10.31 4.08 -2.42
CA LEU A 80 9.46 5.14 -2.96
C LEU A 80 9.62 6.41 -2.10
N LYS A 81 9.68 7.56 -2.77
CA LYS A 81 9.62 8.89 -2.14
C LYS A 81 8.18 9.34 -1.90
#